data_AF-A0A2T0B5M9-F1
#
_entry.id   AF-A0A2T0B5M9-F1
#
_cell.length_a   1.000
_cell.length_b   1.000
_cell.length_c   1.000
_cell.angle_alpha   90.00
_cell.angle_beta   90.00
_cell.angle_gamma   90.00
#
_symmetry.space_group_name_H-M   'P 1'
#
loop_
_entity.id
_entity.type
_entity.pdbx_description
1 polymer ?
#
loop_
_entity_poly.entity_id
_entity_poly.type
_entity_poly.pdbx_seq_one_letter_code
_entity_poly.pdbx_strand_id
1 'polypeptide(L)'
;MGGFRGFLIGLTLNNKFYEFTTINRSKLNIVKKEQDIHIKVSNLVNTLVIDIESPKDKFAICNGPRDNKMIPLVKENLSSKVKIQLKRNKDNKILYCDEGICGGVEYGGKIMNMLG
;
A
#
# COMPACT_ATOMS: atom_id res chain seq x y z
N MET A 1 -8.50 4.65 -26.01
CA MET A 1 -8.41 3.99 -24.69
C MET A 1 -7.57 4.86 -23.77
N GLY A 2 -8.20 5.55 -22.80
CA GLY A 2 -7.50 6.42 -21.87
C GLY A 2 -7.21 5.67 -20.56
N GLY A 3 -5.97 5.22 -20.37
CA GLY A 3 -5.52 4.69 -19.09
C GLY A 3 -4.93 5.83 -18.24
N PHE A 4 -5.29 5.89 -16.95
CA PHE A 4 -4.60 6.77 -16.02
C PHE A 4 -3.18 6.26 -15.78
N ARG A 5 -2.18 7.08 -16.11
CA ARG A 5 -0.77 6.84 -15.75
C ARG A 5 -0.42 7.73 -14.56
N GLY A 6 -0.36 7.12 -13.38
CA GLY A 6 -0.08 7.81 -12.13
C GLY A 6 -0.49 6.98 -10.92
N PHE A 7 -0.53 7.62 -9.76
CA PHE A 7 -1.00 7.02 -8.52
C PHE A 7 -1.96 7.96 -7.79
N LEU A 8 -2.82 7.35 -6.97
CA LEU A 8 -3.73 7.99 -6.04
C LEU A 8 -3.58 7.31 -4.69
N ILE A 9 -3.12 8.05 -3.69
CA ILE A 9 -3.00 7.57 -2.31
C ILE A 9 -3.71 8.58 -1.41
N GLY A 10 -4.57 8.10 -0.52
CA GLY A 10 -5.32 8.92 0.42
C GLY A 10 -5.26 8.32 1.81
N LEU A 11 -5.11 9.17 2.82
CA LEU A 11 -5.18 8.78 4.23
C LEU A 11 -6.20 9.68 4.95
N THR A 12 -7.22 9.08 5.56
CA THR A 12 -8.21 9.81 6.36
C THR A 12 -7.91 9.61 7.84
N LEU A 13 -7.68 10.70 8.58
CA LEU A 13 -7.46 10.69 10.03
C LEU A 13 -8.29 11.78 10.68
N ASN A 14 -9.09 11.46 11.70
CA ASN A 14 -9.87 12.45 12.47
C ASN A 14 -10.64 13.42 11.56
N ASN A 15 -11.39 12.89 10.59
CA ASN A 15 -12.15 13.63 9.57
C ASN A 15 -11.31 14.52 8.63
N LYS A 16 -9.98 14.38 8.62
CA LYS A 16 -9.09 15.07 7.69
C LYS A 16 -8.54 14.11 6.64
N PHE A 17 -8.66 14.51 5.38
CA PHE A 17 -8.13 13.76 4.24
C PHE A 17 -6.75 14.28 3.83
N TYR A 18 -5.78 13.37 3.75
CA TYR A 18 -4.42 13.62 3.29
C TYR A 18 -4.23 12.95 1.94
N GLU A 19 -4.18 13.76 0.88
CA GLU A 19 -4.06 13.28 -0.50
C GLU A 19 -2.64 13.34 -1.04
N PHE A 20 -2.25 12.27 -1.71
CA PHE A 20 -1.00 12.15 -2.42
C PHE A 20 -1.27 11.57 -3.82
N THR A 21 -1.22 12.42 -4.83
CA THR A 21 -1.57 12.04 -6.20
C THR A 21 -0.53 12.53 -7.19
N THR A 22 -0.47 11.91 -8.36
CA THR A 22 0.31 12.46 -9.47
C THR A 22 -0.17 13.86 -9.87
N ILE A 23 -1.48 14.14 -9.71
CA ILE A 23 -2.11 15.43 -10.02
C ILE A 23 -1.56 16.53 -9.11
N ASN A 24 -1.41 16.26 -7.80
CA ASN A 24 -0.85 17.22 -6.85
C ASN A 24 0.69 17.14 -6.74
N ARG A 25 1.35 16.58 -7.77
CA ARG A 25 2.81 16.46 -7.90
C ARG A 25 3.47 15.73 -6.72
N SER A 26 2.73 14.82 -6.09
CA SER A 26 3.33 13.94 -5.10
C SER A 26 4.41 13.07 -5.73
N LYS A 27 5.41 12.73 -4.92
CA LYS A 27 6.48 11.80 -5.28
C LYS A 27 6.27 10.49 -4.54
N LEU A 28 6.27 9.39 -5.28
CA LEU A 28 6.10 8.05 -4.76
C LEU A 28 7.42 7.29 -4.91
N ASN A 29 7.86 6.66 -3.83
CA ASN A 29 8.94 5.69 -3.82
C ASN A 29 8.40 4.40 -3.21
N ILE A 30 8.56 3.28 -3.91
CA ILE A 30 8.19 1.96 -3.42
C ILE A 30 9.45 1.09 -3.46
N VAL A 31 9.78 0.50 -2.33
CA VAL A 31 10.89 -0.44 -2.20
C VAL A 31 10.31 -1.76 -1.72
N LYS A 32 10.58 -2.84 -2.44
CA LYS A 32 10.22 -4.20 -2.02
C LYS A 32 11.48 -4.92 -1.54
N LYS A 33 11.41 -5.53 -0.36
CA LYS A 33 12.47 -6.40 0.17
C LYS A 33 11.83 -7.74 0.53
N GLU A 34 12.12 -8.76 -0.25
CA GLU A 34 11.44 -10.07 -0.15
C GLU A 34 9.91 -9.93 -0.25
N GLN A 35 9.20 -10.09 0.87
CA GLN A 35 7.74 -10.01 0.98
C GLN A 35 7.27 -8.70 1.63
N ASP A 36 8.23 -7.91 2.13
CA ASP A 36 7.97 -6.64 2.77
C ASP A 36 7.96 -5.52 1.75
N ILE A 37 7.07 -4.56 1.96
CA ILE A 37 6.90 -3.40 1.08
C ILE A 37 7.03 -2.14 1.91
N HIS A 38 7.94 -1.28 1.50
CA HIS A 38 8.11 0.06 2.02
C HIS A 38 7.59 1.07 0.98
N ILE A 39 6.55 1.80 1.33
CA ILE A 39 5.99 2.87 0.50
C ILE A 39 6.25 4.20 1.18
N LYS A 40 6.93 5.10 0.48
CA LYS A 40 7.08 6.49 0.88
C LYS A 40 6.45 7.39 -0.16
N VAL A 41 5.46 8.17 0.24
CA VAL A 41 4.83 9.16 -0.62
C VAL A 41 4.88 10.54 0.04
N SER A 42 5.22 11.57 -0.74
CA SER A 42 5.41 12.93 -0.22
C SER A 42 4.89 13.98 -1.19
N ASN A 43 4.26 15.02 -0.65
CA ASN A 43 3.99 16.28 -1.35
C ASN A 43 4.77 17.43 -0.68
N LEU A 44 4.43 18.68 -0.97
CA LEU A 44 5.09 19.83 -0.35
C LEU A 44 4.87 19.92 1.16
N VAL A 45 3.72 19.46 1.65
CA VAL A 45 3.26 19.69 3.03
C VAL A 45 3.56 18.49 3.93
N ASN A 46 3.31 17.27 3.45
CA ASN A 46 3.36 16.05 4.25
C ASN A 46 4.16 14.94 3.56
N THR A 47 4.59 13.98 4.39
CA THR A 47 5.15 12.70 3.97
C THR A 47 4.42 11.59 4.71
N LEU A 48 3.95 10.59 3.96
CA LEU A 48 3.38 9.36 4.47
C LEU A 48 4.35 8.21 4.18
N VAL A 49 4.65 7.43 5.20
CA VAL A 49 5.39 6.17 5.12
C VAL A 49 4.46 5.04 5.51
N ILE A 50 4.46 3.97 4.72
CA ILE A 50 3.70 2.74 4.96
C ILE A 50 4.69 1.59 4.88
N ASP A 51 4.89 0.90 5.99
CA ASP A 51 5.67 -0.32 6.09
C ASP A 51 4.70 -1.50 6.17
N ILE A 52 4.86 -2.46 5.27
CA ILE A 52 4.05 -3.68 5.22
C ILE A 52 5.00 -4.84 5.46
N GLU A 53 4.84 -5.51 6.60
CA GLU A 53 5.57 -6.72 6.97
C GLU A 53 4.66 -7.92 6.73
N SER A 54 5.11 -8.85 5.89
CA SER A 54 4.34 -10.05 5.55
C SER A 54 4.98 -11.28 6.19
N PRO A 55 4.33 -11.94 7.16
CA PRO A 55 4.87 -13.16 7.75
C PRO A 55 4.95 -14.27 6.70
N LYS A 56 6.14 -14.88 6.58
CA LYS A 56 6.49 -15.87 5.54
C LYS A 56 5.58 -17.10 5.53
N ASP A 57 4.93 -17.41 6.66
CA ASP A 57 4.26 -18.70 6.90
C ASP A 57 2.73 -18.60 7.03
N LYS A 58 2.12 -17.43 6.75
CA LYS A 58 0.67 -17.19 6.88
C LYS A 58 -0.01 -16.75 5.59
N PHE A 59 0.30 -17.44 4.50
CA PHE A 59 -0.42 -17.30 3.24
C PHE A 59 -1.57 -18.32 3.21
N ALA A 60 -2.80 -17.83 3.15
CA ALA A 60 -3.96 -18.63 2.80
C ALA A 60 -4.08 -18.66 1.27
N ILE A 61 -4.40 -19.82 0.70
CA ILE A 61 -4.82 -19.91 -0.70
C ILE A 61 -6.29 -19.55 -0.72
N CYS A 62 -6.63 -18.38 -1.28
CA CYS A 62 -8.00 -17.94 -1.42
C CYS A 62 -8.50 -18.18 -2.85
N ASN A 63 -9.76 -18.58 -2.95
CA ASN A 63 -10.42 -18.82 -4.23
C ASN A 63 -10.85 -17.47 -4.82
N GLY A 64 -10.30 -17.14 -5.99
CA GLY A 64 -10.71 -15.96 -6.75
C GLY A 64 -11.65 -16.35 -7.91
N PRO A 65 -12.58 -15.47 -8.30
CA PRO A 65 -13.43 -15.72 -9.46
C PRO A 65 -12.63 -15.57 -10.76
N ARG A 66 -12.64 -16.60 -11.60
CA ARG A 66 -12.11 -16.58 -12.97
C ARG A 66 -13.08 -17.31 -13.89
N ASP A 67 -13.56 -16.64 -14.93
CA ASP A 67 -14.48 -17.20 -15.93
C ASP A 67 -15.72 -17.88 -15.30
N ASN A 68 -16.39 -17.20 -14.36
CA ASN A 68 -17.53 -17.73 -13.58
C ASN A 68 -17.24 -19.00 -12.76
N LYS A 69 -15.97 -19.33 -12.52
CA LYS A 69 -15.55 -20.45 -11.68
C LYS A 69 -14.67 -19.95 -10.53
N MET A 70 -14.84 -20.56 -9.37
CA MET A 70 -13.93 -20.35 -8.23
C MET A 70 -12.67 -21.18 -8.48
N ILE A 71 -11.54 -20.52 -8.77
CA ILE A 71 -10.26 -21.19 -9.01
C ILE A 71 -9.26 -20.74 -7.91
N PRO A 72 -8.58 -21.67 -7.23
CA PRO A 72 -7.57 -21.32 -6.22
C PRO A 72 -6.35 -20.72 -6.92
N LEU A 73 -6.23 -19.39 -6.92
CA LEU A 73 -5.17 -18.69 -7.67
C LEU A 73 -4.48 -17.57 -6.89
N VAL A 74 -4.94 -17.17 -5.70
CA VAL A 74 -4.35 -16.03 -4.99
C VAL A 74 -3.81 -16.47 -3.64
N LYS A 75 -2.51 -16.23 -3.42
CA LYS A 75 -1.91 -16.28 -2.08
C LYS A 75 -2.29 -14.98 -1.38
N GLU A 76 -3.22 -15.07 -0.43
CA GLU A 76 -3.62 -13.95 0.41
C GLU A 76 -2.91 -14.05 1.77
N ASN A 77 -2.24 -12.98 2.18
CA ASN A 77 -1.71 -12.89 3.54
C ASN A 77 -2.77 -12.23 4.42
N LEU A 78 -3.35 -13.01 5.34
CA LEU A 78 -4.38 -12.56 6.29
C LEU A 78 -3.77 -12.05 7.61
N SER A 79 -2.45 -11.85 7.67
CA SER A 79 -1.73 -11.53 8.91
C SER A 79 -0.60 -10.52 8.72
N SER A 80 -0.59 -9.78 7.61
CA SER A 80 0.43 -8.74 7.38
C SER A 80 0.29 -7.62 8.41
N LYS A 81 1.41 -7.18 8.97
CA LYS A 81 1.46 -6.02 9.84
C LYS A 81 1.67 -4.79 8.96
N VAL A 82 0.82 -3.79 9.15
CA VAL A 82 0.94 -2.50 8.46
C VAL A 82 1.24 -1.44 9.50
N LYS A 83 2.34 -0.74 9.33
CA LYS A 83 2.69 0.42 10.12
C LYS A 83 2.63 1.65 9.23
N ILE A 84 1.97 2.69 9.71
CA ILE A 84 1.88 3.97 8.99
C ILE A 84 2.46 5.09 9.83
N GLN A 85 3.15 6.01 9.15
CA GLN A 85 3.66 7.23 9.77
C GLN A 85 3.40 8.43 8.86
N LEU A 86 2.65 9.40 9.37
CA LEU A 86 2.39 10.67 8.71
C LEU A 86 3.19 11.78 9.38
N LYS A 87 3.96 12.53 8.59
CA LYS A 87 4.77 13.67 9.05
C LYS A 87 4.42 14.93 8.29
N ARG A 88 4.54 16.08 8.96
CA ARG A 88 4.59 17.40 8.34
C ARG A 88 6.02 17.73 7.95
N ASN A 89 6.24 18.16 6.71
CA ASN A 89 7.59 18.35 6.17
C ASN A 89 8.29 19.60 6.71
N LYS A 90 7.55 20.67 7.01
CA LYS A 90 8.12 21.96 7.45
C LYS A 90 8.98 21.82 8.72
N ASP A 91 8.56 20.97 9.65
CA ASP A 91 9.15 20.82 10.99
C ASP A 91 9.43 19.36 11.35
N ASN A 92 9.28 18.43 10.41
CA ASN A 92 9.36 16.98 10.61
C ASN A 92 8.44 16.46 11.74
N LYS A 93 7.40 17.20 12.12
CA LYS A 93 6.49 16.80 13.19
C LYS A 93 5.71 15.56 12.77
N ILE A 94 5.74 14.52 13.59
CA ILE A 94 4.87 13.34 13.44
C ILE A 94 3.45 13.78 13.77
N LEU A 95 2.56 13.69 12.78
CA LEU A 95 1.14 13.98 12.92
C LEU A 95 0.36 12.73 13.34
N TYR A 96 0.83 11.55 12.91
CA TYR A 96 0.24 10.26 13.23
C TYR A 96 1.28 9.14 13.08
N CYS A 97 1.23 8.14 13.95
CA CYS A 97 2.02 6.93 13.85
C CYS A 97 1.25 5.80 14.53
N ASP A 98 1.00 4.73 13.81
CA ASP A 98 0.24 3.60 14.34
C ASP A 98 0.59 2.32 13.59
N GLU A 99 0.25 1.18 14.19
CA GLU A 99 0.42 -0.15 13.62
C GLU A 99 -0.85 -0.98 13.78
N GLY A 100 -1.17 -1.75 12.75
CA GLY A 100 -2.32 -2.65 12.75
C GLY A 100 -2.00 -3.96 12.04
N ILE A 101 -2.75 -5.00 12.38
CA ILE A 101 -2.73 -6.26 11.63
C ILE A 101 -3.80 -6.12 10.55
N CYS A 102 -3.37 -6.16 9.29
CA CYS A 102 -4.26 -6.08 8.15
C CYS A 102 -4.56 -7.50 7.64
N GLY A 103 -5.83 -7.86 7.62
CA GLY A 103 -6.32 -9.19 7.21
C GLY A 103 -6.51 -9.35 5.71
N GLY A 104 -5.77 -8.63 4.86
CA GLY A 104 -5.95 -8.72 3.41
C GLY A 104 -4.95 -7.88 2.62
N VAL A 105 -3.82 -8.50 2.26
CA VAL A 105 -2.97 -7.99 1.17
C VAL A 105 -3.24 -8.86 -0.06
N GLU A 106 -3.97 -8.32 -1.02
CA GLU A 106 -4.26 -8.99 -2.29
C GLU A 106 -3.23 -8.57 -3.36
N TYR A 107 -2.53 -9.54 -3.93
CA TYR A 107 -1.67 -9.32 -5.08
C TYR A 107 -2.45 -9.64 -6.37
N GLY A 108 -3.08 -8.62 -6.97
CA GLY A 108 -3.82 -8.75 -8.23
C GLY A 108 -3.05 -8.29 -9.48
N GLY A 109 -3.26 -8.97 -10.61
CA GLY A 109 -2.81 -8.53 -11.94
C GLY A 109 -1.31 -8.68 -12.24
N LYS A 110 -0.82 -7.98 -13.29
CA LYS A 110 0.59 -8.03 -13.77
C LYS A 110 1.61 -7.38 -12.81
N ILE A 111 1.24 -7.08 -11.56
CA ILE A 111 2.17 -6.59 -10.53
C ILE A 111 3.25 -7.64 -10.22
N MET A 112 2.94 -8.95 -10.40
CA MET A 112 3.94 -10.02 -10.31
C MET A 112 5.10 -9.89 -11.31
N ASN A 113 4.91 -9.19 -12.45
CA ASN A 113 5.92 -9.08 -13.50
C ASN A 113 6.68 -7.74 -13.51
N MET A 114 6.34 -6.79 -12.63
CA MET A 114 7.05 -5.49 -12.54
C MET A 114 8.13 -5.47 -11.46
N LEU A 115 8.33 -6.58 -10.76
CA LEU A 115 9.26 -6.72 -9.64
C LEU A 115 10.25 -7.88 -9.84
N GLY A 116 10.37 -8.36 -11.08
CA GLY A 116 11.36 -9.34 -11.54
C GLY A 116 12.27 -8.72 -12.59
#